data_AF-A0A4Q5P608-F1
#
_entry.id   AF-A0A4Q5P608-F1
#
_cell.length_a   1.000
_cell.length_b   1.000
_cell.length_c   1.000
_cell.angle_alpha   90.00
_cell.angle_beta   90.00
_cell.angle_gamma   90.00
#
_symmetry.space_group_name_H-M   'P 1'
#
loop_
_entity.id
_entity.type
_entity.pdbx_description
1 polymer ?
#
loop_
_entity_poly.entity_id
_entity_poly.type
_entity_poly.pdbx_seq_one_letter_code
_entity_poly.pdbx_strand_id
1 'polypeptide(L)' 'MTLGLSVAAITLIHVVISIIGIVTGLMAMIGLLTSKPMPRWTTVFLLTTILTSVTGFMFPFDKLLPSHVIGIISL' A
#
# COMPACT_ATOMS: atom_id res chain seq x y z
N MET A 1 10.12 -1.33 19.26
CA MET A 1 8.84 -0.69 18.91
C MET A 1 9.14 0.45 17.96
N THR A 2 8.35 0.64 16.91
CA THR A 2 8.41 1.84 16.06
C THR A 2 7.08 2.57 16.22
N LEU A 3 7.14 3.88 16.49
CA LEU A 3 5.96 4.73 16.72
C LEU A 3 4.99 4.22 17.81
N GLY A 4 5.51 3.56 18.86
CA GLY A 4 4.69 3.00 19.94
C GLY A 4 4.01 1.65 19.62
N LEU A 5 4.21 1.10 18.42
CA LEU A 5 3.69 -0.20 18.01
C LEU A 5 4.79 -1.28 18.02
N SER A 6 4.39 -2.53 18.22
CA SER A 6 5.27 -3.68 17.98
C SER A 6 5.46 -3.89 16.48
N VAL A 7 6.58 -4.50 16.08
CA VAL A 7 6.81 -4.86 14.68
C VAL A 7 5.69 -5.75 14.16
N ALA A 8 5.22 -6.70 14.97
CA ALA A 8 4.10 -7.57 14.62
C ALA A 8 2.80 -6.80 14.35
N ALA A 9 2.49 -5.77 15.14
CA ALA A 9 1.32 -4.92 14.92
C ALA A 9 1.41 -4.15 13.60
N ILE A 10 2.58 -3.58 13.28
CA ILE A 10 2.81 -2.89 12.00
C ILE A 10 2.72 -3.86 10.83
N THR A 11 3.32 -5.05 10.94
CA THR A 11 3.20 -6.11 9.94
C THR A 11 1.74 -6.46 9.69
N LEU A 12 0.94 -6.66 10.74
CA LEU A 12 -0.48 -6.97 10.60
C LEU A 12 -1.24 -5.85 9.87
N ILE A 13 -1.06 -4.61 10.29
CA ILE A 13 -1.70 -3.44 9.65
C ILE A 13 -1.30 -3.35 8.18
N HIS A 14 0.00 -3.44 7.89
CA HIS A 14 0.55 -3.37 6.54
C HIS A 14 -0.01 -4.48 5.64
N VAL A 15 -0.09 -5.72 6.13
CA VAL A 15 -0.64 -6.86 5.38
C VAL A 15 -2.13 -6.67 5.12
N VAL A 16 -2.93 -6.28 6.11
CA VAL A 16 -4.37 -6.09 5.93
C VAL A 16 -4.66 -5.01 4.89
N ILE A 17 -3.99 -3.86 4.97
CA ILE A 17 -4.16 -2.77 4.00
C ILE A 17 -3.72 -3.23 2.60
N SER A 18 -2.62 -3.98 2.50
CA SER A 18 -2.13 -4.49 1.22
C SER A 18 -3.07 -5.50 0.58
N ILE A 19 -3.71 -6.38 1.36
CA ILE A 19 -4.73 -7.30 0.83
C ILE A 19 -5.91 -6.53 0.25
N ILE A 20 -6.37 -5.47 0.94
CA ILE A 20 -7.44 -4.60 0.42
C ILE A 20 -6.98 -3.92 -0.88
N GLY A 21 -5.74 -3.42 -0.93
CA GLY A 21 -5.14 -2.84 -2.13
C GLY A 21 -5.07 -3.83 -3.30
N ILE A 22 -4.65 -5.07 -3.07
CA ILE A 22 -4.60 -6.12 -4.10
C ILE A 22 -6.00 -6.41 -4.64
N VAL A 23 -6.99 -6.64 -3.77
CA VAL A 23 -8.37 -6.94 -4.19
C VAL A 23 -8.98 -5.78 -4.97
N THR A 24 -8.85 -4.55 -4.46
CA THR A 24 -9.41 -3.36 -5.11
C THR A 24 -8.66 -3.00 -6.39
N GLY A 25 -7.35 -3.26 -6.45
CA GLY A 25 -6.53 -3.11 -7.66
C GLY A 25 -6.93 -4.07 -8.76
N LEU A 26 -7.26 -5.32 -8.43
CA LEU A 26 -7.82 -6.27 -9.40
C LEU A 26 -9.16 -5.77 -9.96
N MET A 27 -10.03 -5.22 -9.12
CA MET A 27 -11.31 -4.64 -9.57
C MET A 27 -11.11 -3.42 -10.48
N ALA A 28 -10.18 -2.53 -10.12
CA ALA A 28 -9.82 -1.38 -10.95
C ALA A 28 -9.25 -1.83 -12.30
N MET A 29 -8.36 -2.82 -12.31
CA MET A 29 -7.78 -3.42 -13.52
C MET A 29 -8.85 -4.03 -14.42
N ILE A 30 -9.80 -4.79 -13.87
CA ILE A 30 -10.94 -5.33 -14.63
C ILE A 30 -11.74 -4.20 -15.29
N GLY A 31 -12.00 -3.11 -14.57
CA GLY A 31 -12.66 -1.92 -15.12
C GLY A 31 -11.91 -1.32 -16.30
N LEU A 32 -10.58 -1.21 -16.20
CA LEU A 32 -9.73 -0.72 -17.29
C LEU A 32 -9.73 -1.66 -18.49
N LEU A 33 -9.55 -2.97 -18.28
CA LEU A 33 -9.50 -4.00 -19.34
C LEU A 33 -10.83 -4.16 -20.09
N THR A 34 -11.95 -3.83 -19.43
CA THR A 34 -13.31 -3.93 -20.02
C THR A 34 -13.84 -2.60 -20.56
N SER A 35 -13.01 -1.55 -20.62
CA SER A 35 -13.42 -0.19 -20.99
C SER A 35 -14.59 0.36 -20.17
N LYS A 36 -14.72 -0.09 -18.92
CA LYS A 36 -15.75 0.29 -17.95
C LYS A 36 -15.05 0.74 -16.66
N PRO A 37 -14.46 1.94 -16.63
CA PRO A 37 -13.73 2.41 -15.46
C PRO A 37 -14.62 2.34 -14.21
N MET A 38 -14.02 1.94 -13.09
CA MET A 38 -14.71 1.76 -11.81
C MET A 38 -14.18 2.77 -10.78
N PRO A 39 -14.69 4.01 -10.73
CA PRO A 39 -14.10 5.09 -9.95
C PRO A 39 -13.96 4.75 -8.47
N ARG A 40 -14.99 4.14 -7.86
CA ARG A 40 -14.97 3.76 -6.44
C ARG A 40 -13.85 2.77 -6.12
N TRP A 41 -13.74 1.70 -6.91
CA TRP A 41 -12.68 0.70 -6.74
C TRP A 41 -11.29 1.30 -6.96
N THR A 42 -11.17 2.18 -7.96
CA THR A 42 -9.92 2.90 -8.25
C THR A 42 -9.51 3.82 -7.10
N THR A 43 -10.44 4.57 -6.52
CA THR A 43 -10.17 5.42 -5.36
C THR A 43 -9.70 4.61 -4.16
N VAL A 44 -10.39 3.50 -3.84
CA VAL A 44 -9.99 2.64 -2.70
C VAL A 44 -8.62 2.00 -2.97
N PHE A 45 -8.37 1.53 -4.20
CA PHE A 45 -7.08 1.01 -4.61
C PHE A 45 -5.97 2.04 -4.40
N LEU A 46 -6.12 3.26 -4.91
CA LEU A 46 -5.11 4.31 -4.77
C LEU A 46 -4.87 4.67 -3.29
N LEU A 47 -5.93 4.85 -2.51
CA LEU A 47 -5.81 5.15 -1.08
C LEU A 47 -5.07 4.05 -0.32
N THR A 48 -5.44 2.79 -0.53
CA THR A 48 -4.79 1.67 0.15
C THR A 48 -3.35 1.46 -0.31
N THR A 49 -3.04 1.71 -1.58
CA THR A 49 -1.66 1.64 -2.09
C THR A 49 -0.77 2.72 -1.48
N ILE A 50 -1.28 3.96 -1.36
CA ILE A 50 -0.60 5.05 -0.64
C ILE A 50 -0.36 4.64 0.82
N LEU A 51 -1.38 4.13 1.51
CA LEU A 51 -1.27 3.70 2.91
C LEU A 51 -0.30 2.52 3.09
N THR A 52 -0.28 1.55 2.17
CA THR A 52 0.70 0.47 2.15
C THR A 52 2.12 1.03 2.02
N SER A 53 2.37 1.96 1.09
CA SER A 53 3.68 2.59 0.95
C SER A 53 4.08 3.36 2.22
N VAL A 54 3.18 4.17 2.78
CA VAL A 54 3.42 4.92 4.02
C VAL A 54 3.76 4.00 5.19
N THR A 55 3.01 2.91 5.37
CA THR A 55 3.30 1.93 6.45
C THR A 55 4.59 1.15 6.20
N GLY A 56 5.03 1.00 4.94
CA GLY A 56 6.34 0.46 4.59
C GLY A 56 7.50 1.26 5.19
N PHE A 57 7.36 2.58 5.33
CA PHE A 57 8.36 3.45 5.98
C PHE A 57 8.36 3.38 7.51
N MET A 58 7.38 2.71 8.12
CA MET A 58 7.30 2.56 9.59
C MET A 58 8.09 1.35 10.12
N PHE A 59 8.60 0.50 9.23
CA PHE A 59 9.48 -0.61 9.60
C PHE A 59 10.88 -0.09 9.98
N PRO A 60 11.57 -0.73 10.94
CA PRO A 60 12.93 -0.37 11.29
C PRO A 60 13.90 -0.67 10.13
N PHE A 61 14.80 0.27 9.83
CA PHE A 61 15.87 0.11 8.84
C PHE A 61 17.16 0.80 9.31
N ASP A 62 18.31 0.20 9.03
CA ASP A 62 19.62 0.74 9.44
C ASP A 62 20.30 1.56 8.33
N LYS A 63 19.81 1.47 7.10
CA LYS A 63 20.36 2.16 5.93
C LYS A 63 19.29 2.42 4.88
N LEU A 64 19.52 3.44 4.05
CA LEU A 64 18.69 3.71 2.89
C LEU A 64 18.88 2.58 1.86
N LEU A 65 17.79 1.86 1.59
CA LEU A 65 17.70 0.83 0.55
C LEU A 65 16.97 1.38 -0.69
N PRO A 66 17.19 0.79 -1.88
CA PRO A 66 16.45 1.15 -3.09
C PRO A 66 14.92 1.15 -2.92
N SER A 67 14.37 0.26 -2.08
CA SER A 67 12.95 0.22 -1.76
C SER A 67 12.42 1.55 -1.19
N HIS A 68 13.21 2.24 -0.35
CA HIS A 68 12.83 3.53 0.21
C HIS A 68 12.81 4.61 -0.87
N VAL A 69 13.79 4.60 -1.78
CA VAL A 69 13.87 5.56 -2.89
C VAL A 69 12.67 5.38 -3.83
N ILE A 70 12.37 4.15 -4.21
CA ILE A 70 11.19 3.84 -5.03
C ILE A 70 9.90 4.24 -4.31
N GLY A 71 9.79 3.96 -3.00
CA GLY A 71 8.65 4.36 -2.20
C GLY A 71 8.46 5.88 -2.14
N ILE A 72 9.55 6.66 -2.05
CA ILE A 72 9.50 8.13 -2.04
C ILE A 72 9.09 8.65 -3.42
N ILE A 73 9.61 8.08 -4.51
CA ILE A 73 9.24 8.48 -5.88
C ILE A 73 7.78 8.15 -6.18
N SER A 74 7.27 7.06 -5.61
CA SER A 74 5.90 6.60 -5.83
C SER A 74 4.84 7.44 -5.11
N LEU A 75 5.23 8.24 -4.11
CA LEU A 75 4.34 9.06 -3.28
C LEU A 75 4.42 10.54 -3.69
#